data_AF-A0A9P9CJQ2-F1
#
_entry.id   AF-A0A9P9CJQ2-F1
#
_cell.length_a   1.000
_cell.length_b   1.000
_cell.length_c   1.000
_cell.angle_alpha   90.00
_cell.angle_beta   90.00
_cell.angle_gamma   90.00
#
_symmetry.space_group_name_H-M   'P 1'
#
loop_
_entity.id
_entity.type
_entity.pdbx_description
1 polymer ?
#
loop_
_entity_poly.entity_id
_entity_poly.type
_entity_poly.pdbx_seq_one_letter_code
_entity_poly.pdbx_strand_id
1 'polypeptide(L)'
;MSAGKTKVKCGPSIDDINLLINALEVLLTREVSGIAQTGPKPPALAGGLNVHGTFEGDASLTRSDDFLGNNHDLNMTLFNQLIDTMDTFGAGNYNLTAAAEFRWIRIQDSIARNPTFDFGNPRFATAYAESSFPLAFFSNLSEPDVALGTSVANIRSFFLEHKYPENFHRRGTPFDAGGDIISDLQNAHPIAPGRNDGVSANSYAEVDFLEGETSFGCAIYHKFVNKTVALYPKPNGALLKALNGNLDNFFESSGGIGGGCTQLFPYN
;
A
#
# COMPACT_ATOMS: atom_id res chain seq x y z
N MET A 1 33.89 -16.41 14.99
CA MET A 1 33.71 -15.09 14.32
C MET A 1 32.46 -15.22 13.45
N SER A 2 31.34 -14.71 13.95
CA SER A 2 30.06 -14.75 13.22
C SER A 2 30.06 -13.61 12.21
N ALA A 3 29.90 -13.93 10.93
CA ALA A 3 29.75 -12.94 9.88
C ALA A 3 28.41 -12.22 10.09
N GLY A 4 28.49 -10.93 10.44
CA GLY A 4 27.33 -10.07 10.53
C GLY A 4 26.65 -10.00 9.17
N LYS A 5 25.41 -10.48 9.09
CA LYS A 5 24.52 -10.18 7.96
C LYS A 5 24.39 -8.66 7.88
N THR A 6 24.93 -8.08 6.82
CA THR A 6 24.72 -6.68 6.49
C THR A 6 23.22 -6.46 6.36
N LYS A 7 22.62 -5.70 7.28
CA LYS A 7 21.22 -5.25 7.15
C LYS A 7 21.14 -4.44 5.87
N VAL A 8 20.52 -5.01 4.83
CA VAL A 8 20.15 -4.25 3.63
C VAL A 8 19.22 -3.14 4.12
N LYS A 9 19.54 -1.89 3.78
CA LYS A 9 18.62 -0.76 3.98
C LYS A 9 17.42 -1.00 3.07
N CYS A 10 16.37 -1.60 3.60
CA CYS A 10 15.10 -1.77 2.92
C CYS A 10 14.33 -0.43 2.98
N GLY A 11 14.49 0.40 1.97
CA GLY A 11 13.61 1.54 1.73
C GLY A 11 13.13 1.50 0.28
N PRO A 12 11.81 1.53 0.00
CA PRO A 12 11.33 1.69 -1.36
C PRO A 12 11.86 3.01 -1.93
N SER A 13 12.35 2.97 -3.16
CA SER A 13 12.60 4.18 -3.93
C SER A 13 11.27 4.80 -4.39
N ILE A 14 11.31 6.07 -4.78
CA ILE A 14 10.14 6.82 -5.24
C ILE A 14 9.46 6.17 -6.47
N ASP A 15 10.26 5.51 -7.31
CA ASP A 15 9.81 4.79 -8.51
C ASP A 15 9.01 3.53 -8.14
N ASP A 16 9.34 2.89 -7.01
CA ASP A 16 8.69 1.65 -6.54
C ASP A 16 7.26 1.86 -6.04
N ILE A 17 6.87 3.11 -5.78
CA ILE A 17 5.60 3.48 -5.13
C ILE A 17 4.61 4.06 -6.12
N ASN A 18 5.10 4.81 -7.12
CA ASN A 18 4.32 5.13 -8.31
C ASN A 18 3.82 3.84 -8.98
N LEU A 19 4.64 2.78 -8.98
CA LEU A 19 4.23 1.44 -9.41
C LEU A 19 2.98 0.93 -8.66
N LEU A 20 2.92 1.11 -7.34
CA LEU A 20 1.83 0.61 -6.50
C LEU A 20 0.54 1.42 -6.68
N ILE A 21 0.64 2.74 -6.82
CA ILE A 21 -0.50 3.63 -7.08
C ILE A 21 -1.10 3.36 -8.47
N ASN A 22 -0.26 3.05 -9.46
CA ASN A 22 -0.73 2.71 -10.80
C ASN A 22 -1.23 1.26 -10.89
N ALA A 23 -0.71 0.33 -10.08
CA ALA A 23 -1.32 -0.99 -9.86
C ALA A 23 -2.76 -0.85 -9.34
N LEU A 24 -2.97 0.08 -8.41
CA LEU A 24 -4.28 0.50 -7.90
C LEU A 24 -5.18 0.97 -9.04
N GLU A 25 -4.69 1.80 -9.95
CA GLU A 25 -5.45 2.27 -11.12
C GLU A 25 -5.87 1.11 -12.03
N VAL A 26 -4.96 0.17 -12.34
CA VAL A 26 -5.27 -1.05 -13.11
C VAL A 26 -6.29 -1.93 -12.39
N LEU A 27 -6.18 -2.11 -11.08
CA LEU A 27 -7.13 -2.87 -10.26
C LEU A 27 -8.49 -2.16 -10.10
N LEU A 28 -8.50 -0.83 -10.16
CA LEU A 28 -9.69 0.03 -10.06
C LEU A 28 -10.41 0.23 -11.40
N THR A 29 -9.74 0.04 -12.54
CA THR A 29 -10.39 0.06 -13.86
C THR A 29 -11.37 -1.11 -13.99
N ARG A 30 -12.59 -0.86 -13.53
CA ARG A 30 -13.75 -1.75 -13.66
C ARG A 30 -14.30 -1.79 -15.08
N GLU A 31 -13.71 -1.07 -16.02
CA GLU A 31 -14.15 -0.99 -17.41
C GLU A 31 -13.33 -1.90 -18.33
N VAL A 32 -13.46 -3.21 -18.13
CA VAL A 32 -13.34 -4.09 -19.29
C VAL A 32 -14.70 -4.08 -19.98
N SER A 33 -14.81 -3.16 -20.93
CA SER A 33 -15.83 -3.12 -21.96
C SER A 33 -16.14 -4.54 -22.49
N GLY A 34 -17.29 -5.07 -22.08
CA GLY A 34 -17.92 -6.23 -22.74
C GLY A 34 -17.57 -7.63 -22.24
N ILE A 35 -16.88 -7.83 -21.10
CA ILE A 35 -16.94 -9.14 -20.43
C ILE A 35 -18.29 -9.26 -19.71
N ALA A 36 -19.01 -10.32 -20.03
CA ALA A 36 -20.36 -10.61 -19.57
C ALA A 36 -20.57 -10.35 -18.06
N GLN A 37 -21.81 -10.08 -17.67
CA GLN A 37 -22.30 -9.92 -16.28
C GLN A 37 -21.94 -11.09 -15.33
N THR A 38 -21.34 -12.16 -15.85
CA THR A 38 -20.70 -13.23 -15.10
C THR A 38 -19.19 -12.93 -15.07
N GLY A 39 -18.65 -12.49 -13.93
CA GLY A 39 -17.23 -12.18 -13.77
C GLY A 39 -16.26 -13.29 -14.25
N PRO A 40 -14.94 -13.06 -14.22
CA PRO A 40 -13.96 -14.04 -14.70
C PRO A 40 -14.13 -15.39 -13.98
N LYS A 41 -13.81 -16.48 -14.68
CA LYS A 41 -13.87 -17.82 -14.09
C LYS A 41 -12.87 -17.92 -12.93
N PRO A 42 -13.19 -18.67 -11.85
CA PRO A 42 -12.23 -18.97 -10.79
C PRO A 42 -10.89 -19.46 -11.34
N PRO A 43 -9.76 -19.08 -10.71
CA PRO A 43 -9.65 -18.48 -9.38
C PRO A 43 -9.77 -16.96 -9.30
N ALA A 44 -10.00 -16.26 -10.42
CA ALA A 44 -10.20 -14.81 -10.41
C ALA A 44 -11.47 -14.41 -9.64
N LEU A 45 -11.33 -13.46 -8.71
CA LEU A 45 -12.40 -13.06 -7.78
C LEU A 45 -13.20 -11.83 -8.25
N ALA A 46 -12.58 -10.92 -9.00
CA ALA A 46 -13.17 -9.62 -9.41
C ALA A 46 -13.89 -8.86 -8.26
N GLY A 47 -13.41 -9.00 -7.02
CA GLY A 47 -14.06 -8.50 -5.81
C GLY A 47 -13.75 -7.04 -5.46
N GLY A 48 -13.05 -6.31 -6.32
CA GLY A 48 -12.63 -4.92 -6.08
C GLY A 48 -11.54 -4.80 -5.01
N LEU A 49 -11.39 -3.61 -4.43
CA LEU A 49 -10.34 -3.31 -3.46
C LEU A 49 -10.50 -4.01 -2.11
N ASN A 50 -11.67 -4.57 -1.81
CA ASN A 50 -11.89 -5.27 -0.53
C ASN A 50 -11.29 -6.69 -0.51
N VAL A 51 -10.71 -7.17 -1.63
CA VAL A 51 -10.10 -8.50 -1.68
C VAL A 51 -8.77 -8.48 -0.93
N HIS A 52 -8.76 -9.09 0.25
CA HIS A 52 -7.60 -9.15 1.11
C HIS A 52 -6.39 -9.83 0.45
N GLY A 53 -5.20 -9.30 0.72
CA GLY A 53 -3.91 -9.83 0.27
C GLY A 53 -3.63 -9.61 -1.22
N THR A 54 -4.48 -8.88 -1.95
CA THR A 54 -4.19 -8.45 -3.33
C THR A 54 -3.54 -7.08 -3.34
N PHE A 55 -4.30 -6.06 -2.96
CA PHE A 55 -3.83 -4.70 -2.70
C PHE A 55 -4.08 -4.33 -1.23
N GLU A 56 -5.33 -4.49 -0.78
CA GLU A 56 -5.70 -4.35 0.63
C GLU A 56 -4.90 -5.36 1.48
N GLY A 57 -4.51 -4.92 2.67
CA GLY A 57 -3.83 -5.77 3.63
C GLY A 57 -3.80 -5.17 5.03
N ASP A 58 -3.19 -5.93 5.93
CA ASP A 58 -3.21 -5.69 7.37
C ASP A 58 -2.54 -4.39 7.79
N ALA A 59 -2.73 -4.02 9.07
CA ALA A 59 -2.21 -2.82 9.69
C ALA A 59 -2.67 -1.52 8.98
N SER A 60 -3.86 -1.51 8.38
CA SER A 60 -4.46 -0.28 7.85
C SER A 60 -4.63 0.79 8.95
N LEU A 61 -4.54 2.08 8.59
CA LEU A 61 -4.61 3.17 9.58
C LEU A 61 -5.95 3.17 10.33
N THR A 62 -7.06 3.09 9.60
CA THR A 62 -8.40 3.26 10.18
C THR A 62 -9.36 2.10 9.86
N ARG A 63 -8.85 1.01 9.28
CA ARG A 63 -9.60 -0.22 8.93
C ARG A 63 -8.99 -1.39 9.72
N SER A 64 -9.82 -2.35 10.10
CA SER A 64 -9.33 -3.55 10.78
C SER A 64 -8.61 -4.48 9.80
N ASP A 65 -7.77 -5.36 10.31
CA ASP A 65 -7.25 -6.49 9.52
C ASP A 65 -8.41 -7.42 9.13
N ASP A 66 -8.33 -8.06 7.96
CA ASP A 66 -9.37 -8.96 7.43
C ASP A 66 -9.66 -10.12 8.41
N PHE A 67 -8.62 -10.68 9.01
CA PHE A 67 -8.73 -11.72 10.05
C PHE A 67 -9.63 -11.31 11.23
N LEU A 68 -9.69 -10.01 11.53
CA LEU A 68 -10.50 -9.47 12.63
C LEU A 68 -11.95 -9.16 12.21
N GLY A 69 -12.28 -9.31 10.92
CA GLY A 69 -13.64 -9.45 10.41
C GLY A 69 -14.04 -8.49 9.29
N ASN A 70 -13.63 -7.21 9.35
CA ASN A 70 -14.03 -6.22 8.33
C ASN A 70 -12.86 -5.29 7.98
N ASN A 71 -12.37 -5.44 6.76
CA ASN A 71 -11.18 -4.78 6.23
C ASN A 71 -11.43 -3.45 5.48
N HIS A 72 -12.68 -3.01 5.35
CA HIS A 72 -13.02 -1.88 4.46
C HIS A 72 -13.84 -0.77 5.14
N ASP A 73 -14.67 -1.11 6.13
CA ASP A 73 -15.42 -0.11 6.88
C ASP A 73 -14.52 0.64 7.86
N LEU A 74 -14.85 1.91 8.10
CA LEU A 74 -14.14 2.71 9.10
C LEU A 74 -14.30 2.08 10.49
N ASN A 75 -13.18 1.75 11.11
CA ASN A 75 -13.15 1.32 12.50
C ASN A 75 -12.98 2.54 13.41
N MET A 76 -14.04 2.92 14.11
CA MET A 76 -14.03 4.10 14.99
C MET A 76 -13.05 4.00 16.16
N THR A 77 -12.73 2.79 16.63
CA THR A 77 -11.69 2.60 17.66
C THR A 77 -10.32 2.97 17.12
N LEU A 78 -9.97 2.47 15.92
CA LEU A 78 -8.71 2.81 15.26
C LEU A 78 -8.66 4.30 14.86
N PHE A 79 -9.78 4.84 14.39
CA PHE A 79 -9.88 6.25 14.06
C PHE A 79 -9.67 7.15 15.28
N ASN A 80 -10.28 6.83 16.43
CA ASN A 80 -10.05 7.57 17.67
C ASN A 80 -8.60 7.43 18.15
N GLN A 81 -8.01 6.23 18.05
CA GLN A 81 -6.61 6.02 18.37
C GLN A 81 -5.66 6.87 17.48
N LEU A 82 -6.02 7.05 16.21
CA LEU A 82 -5.30 7.97 15.32
C LEU A 82 -5.37 9.41 15.85
N ILE A 83 -6.56 9.89 16.22
CA ILE A 83 -6.74 11.24 16.78
C ILE A 83 -5.94 11.42 18.08
N ASP A 84 -5.96 10.43 18.98
CA ASP A 84 -5.19 10.47 20.23
C ASP A 84 -3.68 10.49 19.97
N THR A 85 -3.22 9.77 18.94
CA THR A 85 -1.81 9.76 18.51
C THR A 85 -1.41 11.12 17.92
N MET A 86 -2.30 11.77 17.16
CA MET A 86 -2.08 13.13 16.65
C MET A 86 -2.00 14.17 17.78
N ASP A 87 -2.82 14.04 18.82
CA ASP A 87 -2.74 14.91 20.00
C ASP A 87 -1.40 14.72 20.73
N THR A 88 -1.04 13.47 20.98
CA THR A 88 0.16 13.10 21.76
C THR A 88 1.47 13.42 21.04
N PHE A 89 1.58 13.10 19.75
CA PHE A 89 2.84 13.15 19.00
C PHE A 89 2.87 14.21 17.89
N GLY A 90 1.70 14.72 17.51
CA GLY A 90 1.53 15.63 16.39
C GLY A 90 1.13 17.06 16.77
N ALA A 91 1.09 17.38 18.07
CA ALA A 91 0.56 18.65 18.58
C ALA A 91 -0.84 18.97 18.01
N GLY A 92 -1.70 17.95 17.97
CA GLY A 92 -3.06 18.03 17.43
C GLY A 92 -3.16 17.98 15.90
N ASN A 93 -2.08 17.65 15.19
CA ASN A 93 -2.06 17.52 13.73
C ASN A 93 -1.55 16.15 13.29
N TYR A 94 -1.91 15.75 12.07
CA TYR A 94 -1.30 14.62 11.39
C TYR A 94 -0.03 15.14 10.72
N ASN A 95 1.09 15.03 11.40
CA ASN A 95 2.42 15.34 10.87
C ASN A 95 3.26 14.06 10.76
N LEU A 96 4.50 14.18 10.28
CA LEU A 96 5.40 13.03 10.08
C LEU A 96 5.58 12.20 11.35
N THR A 97 5.74 12.84 12.51
CA THR A 97 5.90 12.14 13.80
C THR A 97 4.65 11.35 14.16
N ALA A 98 3.46 11.96 14.12
CA ALA A 98 2.21 11.26 14.40
C ALA A 98 1.95 10.11 13.41
N ALA A 99 2.30 10.30 12.13
CA ALA A 99 2.19 9.26 11.11
C ALA A 99 3.10 8.06 11.40
N ALA A 100 4.36 8.31 11.77
CA ALA A 100 5.34 7.28 12.10
C ALA A 100 4.92 6.48 13.34
N GLU A 101 4.55 7.18 14.42
CA GLU A 101 4.09 6.54 15.66
C GLU A 101 2.83 5.70 15.41
N PHE A 102 1.85 6.24 14.68
CA PHE A 102 0.63 5.50 14.45
C PHE A 102 0.84 4.29 13.54
N ARG A 103 1.68 4.40 12.49
CA ARG A 103 2.09 3.26 11.65
C ARG A 103 2.70 2.15 12.51
N TRP A 104 3.60 2.50 13.44
CA TRP A 104 4.20 1.54 14.35
C TRP A 104 3.17 0.89 15.28
N ILE A 105 2.30 1.69 15.90
CA ILE A 105 1.18 1.21 16.73
C ILE A 105 0.33 0.20 15.96
N ARG A 106 -0.03 0.49 14.71
CA ARG A 106 -0.84 -0.41 13.87
C ARG A 106 -0.12 -1.73 13.59
N ILE A 107 1.19 -1.69 13.28
CA ILE A 107 1.99 -2.89 13.06
C ILE A 107 2.04 -3.76 14.32
N GLN A 108 2.35 -3.16 15.48
CA GLN A 108 2.44 -3.90 16.75
C GLN A 108 1.10 -4.53 17.14
N ASP A 109 0.00 -3.80 16.92
CA ASP A 109 -1.34 -4.28 17.18
C ASP A 109 -1.72 -5.49 16.30
N SER A 110 -1.38 -5.45 15.01
CA SER A 110 -1.56 -6.60 14.11
C SER A 110 -0.69 -7.79 14.52
N ILE A 111 0.60 -7.59 14.86
CA ILE A 111 1.46 -8.64 15.39
C ILE A 111 0.81 -9.32 16.60
N ALA A 112 0.26 -8.53 17.51
CA ALA A 112 -0.26 -9.01 18.78
C ALA A 112 -1.64 -9.70 18.69
N ARG A 113 -2.44 -9.40 17.67
CA ARG A 113 -3.86 -9.84 17.62
C ARG A 113 -4.26 -10.61 16.37
N ASN A 114 -3.44 -10.61 15.31
CA ASN A 114 -3.74 -11.26 14.05
C ASN A 114 -2.71 -12.40 13.80
N PRO A 115 -3.03 -13.67 14.11
CA PRO A 115 -2.16 -14.81 13.82
C PRO A 115 -1.77 -14.96 12.34
N THR A 116 -2.58 -14.42 11.42
CA THR A 116 -2.32 -14.45 9.98
C THR A 116 -1.75 -13.14 9.44
N PHE A 117 -1.26 -12.25 10.32
CA PHE A 117 -0.70 -10.96 9.94
C PHE A 117 0.37 -11.11 8.85
N ASP A 118 0.15 -10.50 7.69
CA ASP A 118 1.12 -10.46 6.58
C ASP A 118 1.52 -9.01 6.24
N PHE A 119 2.77 -8.68 6.56
CA PHE A 119 3.41 -7.39 6.28
C PHE A 119 4.58 -7.57 5.32
N GLY A 120 4.47 -8.51 4.39
CA GLY A 120 5.37 -8.73 3.27
C GLY A 120 4.94 -7.98 2.01
N ASN A 121 5.35 -8.47 0.84
CA ASN A 121 5.08 -7.85 -0.45
C ASN A 121 3.64 -8.10 -0.96
N PRO A 122 2.91 -7.09 -1.49
CA PRO A 122 3.30 -5.67 -1.65
C PRO A 122 2.98 -4.79 -0.43
N ARG A 123 2.32 -5.36 0.59
CA ARG A 123 1.71 -4.63 1.70
C ARG A 123 2.70 -3.76 2.49
N PHE A 124 3.92 -4.24 2.69
CA PHE A 124 4.96 -3.48 3.39
C PHE A 124 5.14 -2.08 2.79
N ALA A 125 5.31 -1.97 1.47
CA ALA A 125 5.47 -0.66 0.84
C ALA A 125 4.17 0.15 0.83
N THR A 126 3.03 -0.46 0.47
CA THR A 126 1.77 0.29 0.38
C THR A 126 1.37 0.86 1.73
N ALA A 127 1.59 0.12 2.82
CA ALA A 127 1.29 0.58 4.17
C ALA A 127 2.07 1.86 4.54
N TYR A 128 3.37 1.93 4.24
CA TYR A 128 4.15 3.15 4.48
C TYR A 128 3.78 4.29 3.52
N ALA A 129 3.53 3.98 2.25
CA ALA A 129 3.08 4.96 1.28
C ALA A 129 1.74 5.60 1.69
N GLU A 130 0.77 4.78 2.09
CA GLU A 130 -0.54 5.22 2.59
C GLU A 130 -0.44 6.09 3.85
N SER A 131 0.58 5.89 4.69
CA SER A 131 0.86 6.76 5.83
C SER A 131 1.38 8.16 5.42
N SER A 132 1.97 8.30 4.24
CA SER A 132 2.38 9.60 3.70
C SER A 132 1.21 10.38 3.09
N PHE A 133 0.18 9.70 2.61
CA PHE A 133 -0.90 10.30 1.82
C PHE A 133 -1.66 11.41 2.57
N PRO A 134 -2.02 11.29 3.85
CA PRO A 134 -2.67 12.40 4.55
C PRO A 134 -1.76 13.62 4.71
N LEU A 135 -0.44 13.44 4.83
CA LEU A 135 0.53 14.55 4.89
C LEU A 135 0.56 15.35 3.58
N ALA A 136 0.45 14.63 2.46
CA ALA A 136 0.64 15.19 1.14
C ALA A 136 -0.66 15.69 0.48
N PHE A 137 -1.77 14.96 0.67
CA PHE A 137 -3.01 15.11 -0.08
C PHE A 137 -4.19 15.65 0.72
N PHE A 138 -4.19 15.51 2.06
CA PHE A 138 -5.31 16.00 2.89
C PHE A 138 -5.08 17.41 3.43
N SER A 139 -3.93 17.99 3.10
CA SER A 139 -3.55 19.35 3.43
C SER A 139 -4.23 20.30 2.43
N ASN A 140 -4.82 21.39 2.91
CA ASN A 140 -5.38 22.42 2.02
C ASN A 140 -4.24 23.31 1.52
N LEU A 141 -3.67 22.95 0.37
CA LEU A 141 -2.44 23.53 -0.15
C LEU A 141 -2.77 24.54 -1.26
N SER A 142 -3.36 25.67 -0.89
CA SER A 142 -3.49 26.82 -1.80
C SER A 142 -2.14 27.50 -2.07
N GLU A 143 -1.12 27.23 -1.26
CA GLU A 143 0.21 27.85 -1.34
C GLU A 143 1.32 26.78 -1.41
N PRO A 144 2.41 27.02 -2.18
CA PRO A 144 3.43 26.02 -2.51
C PRO A 144 4.38 25.60 -1.35
N ASP A 145 4.31 26.24 -0.18
CA ASP A 145 5.31 26.09 0.90
C ASP A 145 4.72 25.72 2.29
N VAL A 146 3.52 25.16 2.36
CA VAL A 146 3.00 24.70 3.66
C VAL A 146 3.69 23.40 4.09
N ALA A 147 4.20 23.36 5.31
CA ALA A 147 4.74 22.16 5.94
C ALA A 147 3.78 20.97 5.77
N LEU A 148 4.34 19.81 5.45
CA LEU A 148 3.59 18.57 5.29
C LEU A 148 2.79 18.26 6.57
N GLY A 149 1.50 18.01 6.40
CA GLY A 149 0.61 17.66 7.49
C GLY A 149 -0.77 18.30 7.40
N THR A 150 -1.71 17.70 8.12
CA THR A 150 -3.11 18.10 8.04
C THR A 150 -3.79 18.08 9.42
N SER A 151 -4.88 18.84 9.56
CA SER A 151 -5.59 19.00 10.82
C SER A 151 -6.51 17.79 11.12
N VAL A 152 -6.90 17.64 12.40
CA VAL A 152 -7.97 16.69 12.80
C VAL A 152 -9.26 16.90 12.00
N ALA A 153 -9.61 18.16 11.69
CA ALA A 153 -10.81 18.45 10.92
C ALA A 153 -10.74 17.85 9.51
N ASN A 154 -9.60 17.97 8.83
CA ASN A 154 -9.39 17.38 7.52
C ASN A 154 -9.35 15.86 7.59
N ILE A 155 -8.65 15.28 8.58
CA ILE A 155 -8.64 13.83 8.81
C ILE A 155 -10.08 13.29 8.97
N ARG A 156 -10.93 13.96 9.76
CA ARG A 156 -12.35 13.62 9.88
C ARG A 156 -13.09 13.72 8.55
N SER A 157 -12.94 14.83 7.83
CA SER A 157 -13.67 15.02 6.57
C SER A 157 -13.34 13.93 5.53
N PHE A 158 -12.06 13.55 5.41
CA PHE A 158 -11.66 12.50 4.46
C PHE A 158 -12.02 11.08 4.93
N PHE A 159 -11.65 10.68 6.15
CA PHE A 159 -11.82 9.29 6.59
C PHE A 159 -13.23 8.95 7.06
N LEU A 160 -13.94 9.90 7.69
CA LEU A 160 -15.26 9.68 8.28
C LEU A 160 -16.38 10.16 7.36
N GLU A 161 -16.26 11.37 6.80
CA GLU A 161 -17.33 11.99 6.02
C GLU A 161 -17.22 11.67 4.52
N HIS A 162 -16.07 11.15 4.07
CA HIS A 162 -15.72 10.96 2.66
C HIS A 162 -15.97 12.23 1.83
N LYS A 163 -15.61 13.38 2.38
CA LYS A 163 -15.90 14.71 1.84
C LYS A 163 -14.63 15.56 1.81
N TYR A 164 -14.49 16.36 0.76
CA TYR A 164 -13.51 17.45 0.78
C TYR A 164 -13.92 18.52 1.80
N PRO A 165 -12.97 19.05 2.60
CA PRO A 165 -13.21 20.22 3.43
C PRO A 165 -13.73 21.40 2.62
N GLU A 166 -14.43 22.34 3.26
CA GLU A 166 -14.86 23.57 2.59
C GLU A 166 -13.65 24.37 2.10
N ASN A 167 -13.73 24.92 0.88
CA ASN A 167 -12.62 25.63 0.21
C ASN A 167 -11.32 24.81 0.12
N PHE A 168 -11.43 23.48 0.02
CA PHE A 168 -10.29 22.60 -0.19
C PHE A 168 -9.70 22.78 -1.59
N HIS A 169 -8.40 23.03 -1.66
CA HIS A 169 -7.62 23.06 -2.88
C HIS A 169 -6.60 21.92 -2.86
N ARG A 170 -6.57 21.16 -3.95
CA ARG A 170 -5.51 20.17 -4.19
C ARG A 170 -4.16 20.88 -4.33
N ARG A 171 -3.09 20.13 -4.09
CA ARG A 171 -1.71 20.56 -4.37
C ARG A 171 -1.57 21.07 -5.81
N GLY A 172 -0.85 22.18 -5.99
CA GLY A 172 -0.58 22.79 -7.31
C GLY A 172 0.43 22.03 -8.17
N THR A 173 1.24 21.16 -7.57
CA THR A 173 2.24 20.32 -8.24
C THR A 173 1.95 18.83 -8.05
N PRO A 174 2.36 17.96 -8.99
CA PRO A 174 2.35 16.52 -8.79
C PRO A 174 3.13 16.11 -7.54
N PHE A 175 2.69 15.05 -6.89
CA PHE A 175 3.37 14.42 -5.77
C PHE A 175 3.58 12.95 -6.09
N ASP A 176 4.81 12.49 -5.98
CA ASP A 176 5.33 11.18 -6.36
C ASP A 176 5.38 10.20 -5.19
N ALA A 177 4.41 10.33 -4.28
CA ALA A 177 4.29 9.55 -3.04
C ALA A 177 5.37 9.80 -1.97
N GLY A 178 6.33 10.72 -2.17
CA GLY A 178 7.16 11.25 -1.08
C GLY A 178 8.23 10.28 -0.58
N GLY A 179 9.14 9.84 -1.46
CA GLY A 179 10.21 8.88 -1.12
C GLY A 179 11.00 9.21 0.16
N ASP A 180 11.34 10.49 0.38
CA ASP A 180 12.01 10.94 1.61
C ASP A 180 11.11 10.78 2.86
N ILE A 181 9.82 11.13 2.75
CA ILE A 181 8.83 10.98 3.83
C ILE A 181 8.69 9.51 4.22
N ILE A 182 8.67 8.61 3.25
CA ILE A 182 8.53 7.18 3.49
C ILE A 182 9.78 6.61 4.14
N SER A 183 10.95 7.05 3.67
CA SER A 183 12.22 6.73 4.32
C SER A 183 12.22 7.19 5.78
N ASP A 184 11.74 8.39 6.07
CA ASP A 184 11.64 8.91 7.43
C ASP A 184 10.64 8.11 8.30
N LEU A 185 9.47 7.75 7.75
CA LEU A 185 8.49 6.89 8.43
C LEU A 185 9.09 5.53 8.81
N GLN A 186 9.86 4.91 7.91
CA GLN A 186 10.53 3.63 8.15
C GLN A 186 11.69 3.76 9.16
N ASN A 187 12.45 4.85 9.08
CA ASN A 187 13.60 5.09 9.95
C ASN A 187 13.19 5.41 11.40
N ALA A 188 11.99 5.96 11.62
CA ALA A 188 11.47 6.23 12.95
C ALA A 188 11.32 4.95 13.79
N HIS A 189 10.77 3.89 13.19
CA HIS A 189 10.57 2.57 13.82
C HIS A 189 10.95 1.44 12.86
N PRO A 190 12.26 1.08 12.76
CA PRO A 190 12.71 0.12 11.77
C PRO A 190 12.17 -1.30 12.02
N ILE A 191 11.53 -1.87 11.01
CA ILE A 191 11.09 -3.27 10.98
C ILE A 191 11.30 -3.86 9.59
N ALA A 192 11.78 -5.10 9.53
CA ALA A 192 11.91 -5.83 8.28
C ALA A 192 10.55 -6.39 7.85
N PRO A 193 10.28 -6.54 6.53
CA PRO A 193 9.07 -7.20 6.06
C PRO A 193 8.96 -8.62 6.62
N GLY A 194 7.75 -9.02 6.96
CA GLY A 194 7.54 -10.23 7.75
C GLY A 194 6.07 -10.57 7.95
N ARG A 195 5.81 -11.67 8.63
CA ARG A 195 4.46 -12.17 8.93
C ARG A 195 4.44 -12.99 10.21
N ASN A 196 3.28 -13.12 10.81
CA ASN A 196 3.02 -14.15 11.80
C ASN A 196 2.93 -15.54 11.13
N ASP A 197 3.06 -16.61 11.92
CA ASP A 197 3.15 -18.01 11.47
C ASP A 197 1.83 -18.61 10.97
N GLY A 198 0.73 -17.85 10.99
CA GLY A 198 -0.61 -18.28 10.60
C GLY A 198 -1.37 -19.06 11.69
N VAL A 199 -0.74 -19.29 12.85
CA VAL A 199 -1.29 -20.13 13.94
C VAL A 199 -1.38 -19.35 15.24
N SER A 200 -0.35 -18.58 15.59
CA SER A 200 -0.22 -17.85 16.84
C SER A 200 0.07 -16.38 16.59
N ALA A 201 -0.57 -15.50 17.36
CA ALA A 201 -0.17 -14.10 17.41
C ALA A 201 1.19 -13.95 18.13
N ASN A 202 1.88 -12.83 17.90
CA ASN A 202 3.24 -12.57 18.40
C ASN A 202 4.31 -13.54 17.88
N SER A 203 4.15 -14.03 16.65
CA SER A 203 5.07 -14.97 16.00
C SER A 203 5.82 -14.33 14.82
N TYR A 204 5.88 -13.00 14.78
CA TYR A 204 6.37 -12.24 13.64
C TYR A 204 7.80 -12.63 13.26
N ALA A 205 7.95 -13.12 12.04
CA ALA A 205 9.24 -13.51 11.47
C ALA A 205 9.47 -12.76 10.17
N GLU A 206 10.72 -12.35 9.96
CA GLU A 206 11.16 -11.73 8.72
C GLU A 206 10.96 -12.70 7.55
N VAL A 207 10.54 -12.18 6.41
CA VAL A 207 10.44 -12.93 5.16
C VAL A 207 11.43 -12.37 4.15
N ASP A 208 11.85 -13.22 3.20
CA ASP A 208 12.59 -12.71 2.05
C ASP A 208 11.65 -11.85 1.20
N PHE A 209 11.79 -10.54 1.37
CA PHE A 209 10.98 -9.56 0.67
C PHE A 209 11.33 -9.48 -0.82
N LEU A 210 12.62 -9.63 -1.16
CA LEU A 210 13.08 -9.51 -2.53
C LEU A 210 12.73 -10.76 -3.34
N GLU A 211 12.52 -11.90 -2.69
CA GLU A 211 12.15 -13.17 -3.33
C GLU A 211 13.11 -13.53 -4.50
N GLY A 212 14.40 -13.20 -4.34
CA GLY A 212 15.44 -13.41 -5.37
C GLY A 212 15.68 -12.24 -6.33
N GLU A 213 14.93 -11.14 -6.22
CA GLU A 213 15.09 -9.96 -7.07
C GLU A 213 16.25 -9.05 -6.65
N THR A 214 16.70 -8.24 -7.61
CA THR A 214 17.84 -7.31 -7.44
C THR A 214 17.43 -5.93 -6.94
N SER A 215 16.14 -5.58 -7.05
CA SER A 215 15.59 -4.32 -6.54
C SER A 215 14.18 -4.52 -5.99
N PHE A 216 13.77 -3.57 -5.15
CA PHE A 216 12.46 -3.54 -4.51
C PHE A 216 11.32 -3.45 -5.54
N GLY A 217 11.47 -2.58 -6.54
CA GLY A 217 10.52 -2.44 -7.65
C GLY A 217 10.36 -3.71 -8.47
N CYS A 218 11.47 -4.42 -8.77
CA CYS A 218 11.38 -5.69 -9.48
C CYS A 218 10.63 -6.75 -8.65
N ALA A 219 10.87 -6.80 -7.33
CA ALA A 219 10.16 -7.72 -6.43
C ALA A 219 8.65 -7.48 -6.45
N ILE A 220 8.21 -6.22 -6.38
CA ILE A 220 6.79 -5.88 -6.48
C ILE A 220 6.23 -6.22 -7.86
N TYR A 221 6.91 -5.79 -8.92
CA TYR A 221 6.48 -5.99 -10.30
C TYR A 221 6.29 -7.48 -10.61
N HIS A 222 7.32 -8.30 -10.38
CA HIS A 222 7.25 -9.74 -10.65
C HIS A 222 6.23 -10.44 -9.77
N LYS A 223 6.11 -10.08 -8.48
CA LYS A 223 5.08 -10.67 -7.62
C LYS A 223 3.67 -10.33 -8.07
N PHE A 224 3.43 -9.09 -8.50
CA PHE A 224 2.14 -8.68 -9.07
C PHE A 224 1.82 -9.45 -10.35
N VAL A 225 2.78 -9.57 -11.28
CA VAL A 225 2.62 -10.35 -12.52
C VAL A 225 2.33 -11.81 -12.17
N ASN A 226 3.09 -12.43 -11.27
CA ASN A 226 2.91 -13.83 -10.86
C ASN A 226 1.53 -14.07 -10.20
N LYS A 227 1.05 -13.15 -9.35
CA LYS A 227 -0.31 -13.23 -8.80
C LYS A 227 -1.36 -13.12 -9.90
N THR A 228 -1.18 -12.21 -10.86
CA THR A 228 -2.08 -12.08 -12.02
C THR A 228 -2.15 -13.38 -12.82
N VAL A 229 -1.01 -14.03 -13.08
CA VAL A 229 -0.95 -15.34 -13.75
C VAL A 229 -1.68 -16.42 -12.97
N ALA A 230 -1.52 -16.45 -11.64
CA ALA A 230 -2.24 -17.41 -10.80
C ALA A 230 -3.77 -17.21 -10.86
N LEU A 231 -4.24 -15.97 -10.93
CA LEU A 231 -5.67 -15.64 -11.05
C LEU A 231 -6.23 -15.96 -12.44
N TYR A 232 -5.43 -15.79 -13.48
CA TYR A 232 -5.82 -16.01 -14.88
C TYR A 232 -4.84 -16.98 -15.56
N PRO A 233 -4.94 -18.30 -15.30
CA PRO A 233 -3.95 -19.27 -15.80
C PRO A 233 -4.07 -19.60 -17.29
N LYS A 234 -5.26 -19.42 -17.88
CA LYS A 234 -5.55 -19.73 -19.30
C LYS A 234 -6.51 -18.71 -19.93
N PRO A 235 -6.16 -17.41 -19.96
CA PRO A 235 -7.01 -16.40 -20.57
C PRO A 235 -7.08 -16.60 -22.10
N ASN A 236 -8.18 -16.17 -22.72
CA ASN A 236 -8.34 -16.22 -24.17
C ASN A 236 -9.18 -15.04 -24.67
N GLY A 237 -9.16 -14.83 -25.99
CA GLY A 237 -9.98 -13.80 -26.65
C GLY A 237 -9.76 -12.39 -26.07
N ALA A 238 -10.86 -11.71 -25.75
CA ALA A 238 -10.82 -10.35 -25.22
C ALA A 238 -10.09 -10.24 -23.86
N LEU A 239 -10.22 -11.27 -23.00
CA LEU A 239 -9.57 -11.28 -21.68
C LEU A 239 -8.05 -11.33 -21.80
N LEU A 240 -7.52 -12.16 -22.70
CA LEU A 240 -6.09 -12.23 -22.99
C LEU A 240 -5.55 -10.88 -23.48
N LYS A 241 -6.26 -10.25 -24.43
CA LYS A 241 -5.87 -8.93 -24.96
C LYS A 241 -5.86 -7.85 -23.87
N ALA A 242 -6.86 -7.85 -22.99
CA ALA A 242 -6.94 -6.90 -21.88
C ALA A 242 -5.84 -7.13 -20.85
N LEU A 243 -5.56 -8.38 -20.48
CA LEU A 243 -4.47 -8.72 -19.55
C LEU A 243 -3.11 -8.28 -20.06
N ASN A 244 -2.79 -8.55 -21.33
CA ASN A 244 -1.53 -8.09 -21.92
C ASN A 244 -1.40 -6.56 -21.89
N GLY A 245 -2.43 -5.82 -22.36
CA GLY A 245 -2.39 -4.36 -22.33
C GLY A 245 -2.26 -3.77 -20.92
N ASN A 246 -2.92 -4.37 -19.93
CA ASN A 246 -2.82 -3.93 -18.54
C ASN A 246 -1.44 -4.25 -17.92
N LEU A 247 -0.85 -5.40 -18.24
CA LEU A 247 0.50 -5.75 -17.80
C LEU A 247 1.57 -4.86 -18.45
N ASP A 248 1.36 -4.47 -19.71
CA ASP A 248 2.22 -3.52 -20.42
C ASP A 248 2.15 -2.13 -19.75
N ASN A 249 0.95 -1.60 -19.52
CA ASN A 249 0.76 -0.33 -18.80
C ASN A 249 1.36 -0.38 -17.38
N PHE A 250 1.18 -1.49 -16.68
CA PHE A 250 1.76 -1.70 -15.35
C PHE A 250 3.29 -1.66 -15.41
N PHE A 251 3.92 -2.31 -16.39
CA PHE A 251 5.37 -2.24 -16.58
C PHE A 251 5.86 -0.83 -16.96
N GLU A 252 5.19 -0.14 -17.87
CA GLU A 252 5.56 1.24 -18.24
C GLU A 252 5.51 2.18 -17.03
N SER A 253 4.43 2.07 -16.24
CA SER A 253 4.22 2.84 -15.02
C SER A 253 5.16 2.47 -13.86
N SER A 254 5.79 1.30 -13.92
CA SER A 254 6.85 0.84 -13.00
C SER A 254 8.21 1.50 -13.22
N GLY A 255 8.27 2.44 -14.17
CA GLY A 255 9.52 3.01 -14.62
C GLY A 255 10.25 2.05 -15.56
N GLY A 256 9.57 1.58 -16.61
CA GLY A 256 10.15 0.78 -17.70
C GLY A 256 11.39 1.39 -18.41
N ILE A 257 11.90 2.53 -17.92
CA ILE A 257 13.08 3.25 -18.40
C ILE A 257 14.11 3.53 -17.27
N GLY A 258 13.80 3.26 -15.98
CA GLY A 258 14.65 3.63 -14.83
C GLY A 258 15.05 2.52 -13.84
N GLY A 259 14.28 1.43 -13.72
CA GLY A 259 14.42 0.45 -12.62
C GLY A 259 15.22 -0.84 -12.92
N GLY A 260 15.65 -1.06 -14.16
CA GLY A 260 16.46 -2.24 -14.54
C GLY A 260 15.72 -3.60 -14.54
N CYS A 261 14.41 -3.64 -14.29
CA CYS A 261 13.61 -4.86 -14.36
C CYS A 261 13.30 -5.23 -15.82
N THR A 262 13.25 -6.53 -16.12
CA THR A 262 12.84 -7.01 -17.45
C THR A 262 11.34 -7.21 -17.50
N GLN A 263 10.67 -6.67 -18.51
CA GLN A 263 9.24 -6.90 -18.71
C GLN A 263 8.95 -8.40 -18.90
N LEU A 264 7.96 -8.89 -18.16
CA LEU A 264 7.44 -10.25 -18.30
C LEU A 264 6.25 -10.27 -19.26
N PHE A 265 6.21 -11.29 -20.11
CA PHE A 265 5.13 -11.54 -21.07
C PHE A 265 4.48 -12.91 -20.80
N PRO A 266 3.71 -13.06 -19.70
CA PRO A 266 3.29 -14.38 -19.22
C PRO A 266 2.26 -15.11 -20.11
N TYR A 267 1.68 -14.43 -21.10
CA TYR A 267 0.65 -14.98 -21.98
C TYR A 267 0.99 -14.91 -23.48
N ASN A 268 2.23 -14.57 -23.82
CA ASN A 268 2.73 -14.51 -25.20
C ASN A 268 3.50 -15.77 -25.59
#